data_AF-A0A227IZF8-F1
#
_entry.id   AF-A0A227IZF8-F1
#
_cell.length_a   1.000
_cell.length_b   1.000
_cell.length_c   1.000
_cell.angle_alpha   90.00
_cell.angle_beta   90.00
_cell.angle_gamma   90.00
#
_symmetry.space_group_name_H-M   'P 1'
#
loop_
_entity.id
_entity.type
_entity.pdbx_description
1 polymer ?
#
loop_
_entity_poly.entity_id
_entity_poly.type
_entity_poly.pdbx_seq_one_letter_code
_entity_poly.pdbx_strand_id
1 'polypeptide(L)'
;RGKPLLMYIGDTSALYDLNSLALFSRNDLPSVLVVTNNDGGAIFDMLPVPQEHRTAYYQMPHGYQFEHAAKQFGLKYEKPTTLQMYQA
;
A
#
# COMPACT_ATOMS: atom_id res chain seq x y z
N ARG A 1 18.23 1.46 17.55
CA ARG A 1 17.95 1.64 16.11
C ARG A 1 18.68 0.53 15.38
N GLY A 2 18.10 -0.12 14.36
CA GLY A 2 18.73 -1.26 13.67
C GLY A 2 17.98 -2.60 13.76
N LYS A 3 16.64 -2.59 13.81
CA LYS A 3 15.85 -3.82 13.77
C LYS A 3 15.15 -3.94 12.40
N PRO A 4 14.90 -5.16 11.90
CA PRO A 4 14.05 -5.36 10.75
C PRO A 4 12.69 -4.66 10.92
N LEU A 5 12.13 -4.15 9.83
CA LEU A 5 10.85 -3.45 9.82
C LEU A 5 9.84 -4.23 8.99
N LEU A 6 8.65 -4.43 9.55
CA LEU A 6 7.46 -4.85 8.83
C LEU A 6 6.41 -3.75 8.99
N MET A 7 6.00 -3.14 7.89
CA MET A 7 4.98 -2.09 7.85
C MET A 7 3.77 -2.59 7.07
N TYR A 8 2.58 -2.42 7.65
CA TYR A 8 1.30 -2.65 6.98
C TYR A 8 0.63 -1.29 6.75
N ILE A 9 0.22 -1.04 5.52
CA ILE A 9 -0.36 0.25 5.12
C ILE A 9 -1.46 0.05 4.07
N GLY A 10 -2.44 0.93 4.02
CA GLY A 10 -3.43 0.97 2.94
C GLY A 10 -2.86 1.60 1.66
N ASP A 11 -3.46 1.28 0.52
CA ASP A 11 -3.15 1.90 -0.78
C ASP A 11 -3.24 3.42 -0.79
N THR A 12 -4.30 4.00 -0.24
CA THR A 12 -4.51 5.45 -0.21
C THR A 12 -3.41 6.13 0.61
N SER A 13 -3.03 5.53 1.74
CA SER A 13 -1.91 6.00 2.56
C SER A 13 -0.55 5.86 1.85
N ALA A 14 -0.34 4.75 1.12
CA ALA A 14 0.88 4.56 0.34
C ALA A 14 0.98 5.53 -0.84
N LEU A 15 -0.14 5.88 -1.48
CA LEU A 15 -0.19 6.92 -2.52
C LEU A 15 0.04 8.31 -1.94
N TYR A 16 -0.50 8.59 -0.75
CA TYR A 16 -0.32 9.88 -0.09
C TYR A 16 1.16 10.21 0.15
N ASP A 17 1.97 9.19 0.47
CA ASP A 17 3.40 9.33 0.78
C ASP A 17 4.29 8.54 -0.19
N LEU A 18 3.91 8.50 -1.47
CA LEU A 18 4.57 7.64 -2.48
C LEU A 18 6.07 7.94 -2.64
N ASN A 19 6.47 9.21 -2.50
CA ASN A 19 7.87 9.61 -2.65
C ASN A 19 8.76 9.10 -1.50
N SER A 20 8.20 8.77 -0.34
CA SER A 20 8.94 8.22 0.80
C SER A 20 9.43 6.80 0.54
N LEU A 21 8.96 6.12 -0.50
CA LEU A 21 9.61 4.90 -1.02
C LEU A 21 11.09 5.12 -1.36
N ALA A 22 11.49 6.34 -1.73
CA ALA A 22 12.89 6.69 -1.94
C ALA A 22 13.75 6.49 -0.68
N LEU A 23 13.18 6.65 0.53
CA LEU A 23 13.89 6.45 1.79
C LEU A 23 14.26 4.97 2.00
N PHE A 24 13.51 4.04 1.40
CA PHE A 24 13.80 2.61 1.47
C PHE A 24 14.88 2.17 0.46
N SER A 25 15.13 2.95 -0.60
CA SER A 25 16.12 2.62 -1.64
C SER A 25 17.57 2.59 -1.13
N ARG A 26 17.84 3.20 0.03
CA ARG A 26 19.17 3.27 0.66
C ARG A 26 19.17 2.74 2.10
N ASN A 27 18.22 1.85 2.42
CA ASN A 27 18.11 1.30 3.76
C ASN A 27 18.91 0.01 3.89
N ASP A 28 19.89 -0.01 4.79
CA ASP A 28 20.70 -1.18 5.09
C ASP A 28 19.97 -2.23 5.94
N LEU A 29 18.77 -1.90 6.43
CA LEU A 29 17.96 -2.79 7.26
C LEU A 29 16.90 -3.55 6.44
N PRO A 30 16.76 -4.87 6.63
CA PRO A 30 15.69 -5.64 6.02
C PRO A 30 14.33 -5.01 6.36
N SER A 31 13.61 -4.54 5.34
CA SER A 31 12.34 -3.84 5.50
C SER A 31 11.34 -4.35 4.48
N VAL A 32 10.14 -4.68 4.96
CA VAL A 32 9.02 -5.13 4.13
C VAL A 32 7.86 -4.15 4.31
N LEU A 33 7.39 -3.62 3.19
CA LEU A 33 6.19 -2.79 3.12
C LEU A 33 5.06 -3.62 2.50
N VAL A 34 4.02 -3.90 3.28
CA VAL A 34 2.82 -4.59 2.83
C VAL A 34 1.73 -3.56 2.57
N VAL A 35 1.40 -3.38 1.29
CA VAL A 35 0.32 -2.48 0.87
C VAL A 35 -0.95 -3.30 0.65
N THR A 36 -1.95 -3.07 1.48
CA THR A 36 -3.30 -3.61 1.27
C THR A 36 -4.01 -2.70 0.27
N ASN A 37 -4.13 -3.18 -0.97
CA ASN A 37 -4.79 -2.46 -2.05
C ASN A 37 -6.21 -2.99 -2.26
N ASN A 38 -7.18 -2.27 -1.69
CA ASN A 38 -8.61 -2.50 -1.85
C ASN A 38 -9.31 -1.37 -2.63
N ASP A 39 -8.51 -0.61 -3.38
CA ASP A 39 -8.89 0.46 -4.29
C ASP A 39 -9.63 1.63 -3.59
N GLY A 40 -8.94 2.25 -2.63
CA GLY A 40 -9.38 3.48 -1.98
C GLY A 40 -9.69 3.33 -0.48
N GLY A 41 -10.47 4.27 0.06
CA GLY A 41 -10.83 4.34 1.47
C GLY A 41 -11.87 3.29 1.91
N ALA A 42 -11.54 2.00 1.87
CA ALA A 42 -12.49 0.94 2.24
C ALA A 42 -12.99 0.98 3.70
N ILE A 43 -12.37 1.77 4.58
CA ILE A 43 -12.93 2.05 5.92
C ILE A 43 -14.36 2.62 5.84
N PHE A 44 -14.69 3.31 4.75
CA PHE A 44 -16.01 3.88 4.51
C PHE A 44 -17.08 2.84 4.10
N ASP A 45 -16.71 1.56 3.98
CA ASP A 45 -17.67 0.46 3.92
C ASP A 45 -18.30 0.17 5.29
N MET A 46 -17.55 0.43 6.37
CA MET A 46 -17.97 0.18 7.74
C MET A 46 -18.60 1.42 8.39
N LEU A 47 -18.26 2.61 7.91
CA LEU A 47 -18.76 3.87 8.48
C LEU A 47 -20.13 4.27 7.86
N PRO A 48 -21.01 4.91 8.65
CA PRO A 48 -22.33 5.32 8.18
C PRO A 48 -22.25 6.58 7.31
N VAL A 49 -21.68 6.47 6.11
CA VAL A 49 -21.63 7.56 5.11
C VAL A 49 -22.79 7.45 4.11
N PRO A 50 -23.29 8.58 3.56
CA PRO A 50 -24.37 8.58 2.58
C PRO A 50 -24.03 7.70 1.38
N GLN A 51 -24.88 6.71 1.08
CA GLN A 51 -24.60 5.70 0.05
C GLN A 51 -24.43 6.32 -1.35
N GLU A 52 -25.23 7.34 -1.66
CA GLU A 52 -25.17 8.10 -2.93
C GLU A 52 -23.82 8.79 -3.18
N HIS A 53 -23.06 9.07 -2.12
CA HIS A 53 -21.81 9.82 -2.18
C HIS A 53 -20.59 8.99 -1.76
N ARG A 54 -20.81 7.78 -1.24
CA ARG A 54 -19.77 6.92 -0.68
C ARG A 54 -18.59 6.74 -1.62
N THR A 55 -18.85 6.38 -2.88
CA THR A 55 -17.76 6.12 -3.83
C THR A 55 -17.07 7.41 -4.27
N ALA A 56 -17.82 8.46 -4.58
CA ALA A 56 -17.26 9.69 -5.16
C ALA A 56 -16.51 10.56 -4.14
N TYR A 57 -16.94 10.61 -2.88
CA TYR A 57 -16.39 11.55 -1.89
C TYR A 57 -15.64 10.89 -0.74
N TYR A 58 -15.77 9.57 -0.57
CA TYR A 58 -15.17 8.86 0.57
C TYR A 58 -14.19 7.77 0.12
N GLN A 59 -14.67 6.74 -0.58
CA GLN A 59 -13.81 5.63 -1.02
C GLN A 59 -12.80 6.11 -2.08
N MET A 60 -13.27 6.86 -3.09
CA MET A 60 -12.42 7.41 -4.16
C MET A 60 -11.50 6.34 -4.79
N PRO A 61 -12.07 5.29 -5.41
CA PRO A 61 -11.27 4.28 -6.09
C PRO A 61 -10.40 4.90 -7.18
N HIS A 62 -9.18 4.39 -7.30
CA HIS A 62 -8.12 5.06 -8.06
C HIS A 62 -7.53 4.20 -9.18
N GLY A 63 -7.74 2.88 -9.17
CA GLY A 63 -7.25 1.95 -10.17
C GLY A 63 -5.73 1.72 -10.20
N TYR A 64 -4.96 2.36 -9.31
CA TYR A 64 -3.51 2.28 -9.32
C TYR A 64 -2.96 0.96 -8.76
N GLN A 65 -1.78 0.59 -9.25
CA GLN A 65 -0.98 -0.55 -8.80
C GLN A 65 0.43 -0.05 -8.40
N PHE A 66 1.11 -0.79 -7.54
CA PHE A 66 2.36 -0.35 -6.92
C PHE A 66 3.63 -0.96 -7.55
N GLU A 67 3.50 -1.84 -8.55
CA GLU A 67 4.64 -2.47 -9.23
C GLU A 67 5.60 -1.43 -9.82
N HIS A 68 5.06 -0.46 -10.56
CA HIS A 68 5.89 0.57 -11.20
C HIS A 68 6.44 1.60 -10.21
N ALA A 69 5.74 1.86 -9.11
CA ALA A 69 6.27 2.67 -8.01
C ALA A 69 7.48 1.99 -7.36
N ALA A 70 7.37 0.70 -7.04
CA ALA A 70 8.49 -0.08 -6.52
C ALA A 70 9.67 -0.07 -7.51
N LYS A 71 9.41 -0.31 -8.80
CA LYS A 71 10.43 -0.26 -9.86
C LYS A 71 11.12 1.09 -9.97
N GLN A 72 10.36 2.20 -9.88
CA GLN A 72 10.90 3.55 -9.93
C GLN A 72 11.94 3.83 -8.83
N PHE A 73 11.72 3.29 -7.63
CA PHE A 73 12.63 3.46 -6.49
C PHE A 73 13.61 2.28 -6.31
N GLY A 74 13.69 1.36 -7.27
CA GLY A 74 14.61 0.22 -7.23
C GLY A 74 14.29 -0.81 -6.14
N LEU A 75 13.02 -0.91 -5.72
CA LEU A 75 12.57 -1.84 -4.69
C LEU A 75 12.12 -3.17 -5.32
N LYS A 76 12.36 -4.28 -4.60
CA LYS A 76 11.77 -5.58 -4.96
C LYS A 76 10.24 -5.50 -4.80
N TYR A 77 9.51 -6.05 -5.77
CA TYR A 77 8.05 -6.10 -5.77
C TYR A 77 7.56 -7.54 -5.81
N GLU A 78 6.52 -7.84 -5.04
CA GLU A 78 5.79 -9.11 -5.06
C GLU A 78 4.30 -8.82 -4.94
N LYS A 79 3.47 -9.58 -5.65
CA LYS A 79 2.00 -9.54 -5.55
C LYS A 79 1.47 -10.95 -5.31
N PRO A 80 1.63 -11.49 -4.09
CA PRO A 80 1.23 -12.86 -3.79
C PRO A 80 -0.28 -13.00 -3.90
N THR A 81 -0.73 -14.05 -4.61
CA THR A 81 -2.16 -14.38 -4.78
C THR A 81 -2.60 -15.53 -3.90
N THR A 82 -1.68 -16.14 -3.15
CA THR A 82 -1.95 -17.22 -2.19
C THR A 82 -1.19 -16.98 -0.90
N LEU A 83 -1.66 -17.59 0.19
CA LEU A 83 -0.96 -17.53 1.47
C LEU A 83 0.43 -18.18 1.40
N GLN A 84 0.58 -19.24 0.61
CA GLN A 84 1.85 -19.92 0.42
C GLN A 84 2.87 -19.00 -0.27
N MET A 85 2.46 -18.24 -1.29
CA MET A 85 3.35 -17.25 -1.94
C MET A 85 3.73 -16.12 -0.99
N TYR A 86 2.83 -15.72 -0.08
CA TYR A 86 3.11 -14.68 0.91
C TYR A 86 4.11 -15.13 2.00
N GLN A 87 4.15 -16.43 2.30
CA GLN A 87 4.99 -17.02 3.35
C GLN A 87 6.37 -17.47 2.85
N ALA A 88 6.58 -17.52 1.53
CA ALA A 88 7.82 -17.94 0.89
C ALA A 88 8.89 -16.84 0.93
#